data_AF-A0A511FR42-F1
#
_entry.id   AF-A0A511FR42-F1
#
_cell.length_a   1.000
_cell.length_b   1.000
_cell.length_c   1.000
_cell.angle_alpha   90.00
_cell.angle_beta   90.00
_cell.angle_gamma   90.00
#
_symmetry.space_group_name_H-M   'P 1'
#
loop_
_entity.id
_entity.type
_entity.pdbx_description
1 polymer ?
#
loop_
_entity_poly.entity_id
_entity_poly.type
_entity_poly.pdbx_seq_one_letter_code
_entity_poly.pdbx_strand_id
1 'polypeptide(L)' 'MNLSIKNTPEDLVRKLRTRAERHHRSLQGELMAIIEAAVAYEPEQSASGVLSEIRTMGIVTPSEATAMVRHDRDARA' A
#
# COMPACT_ATOMS: atom_id res chain seq x y z
N MET A 1 22.68 -0.20 12.71
CA MET A 1 22.21 -0.36 11.32
C MET A 1 22.26 1.00 10.65
N ASN A 2 22.80 1.09 9.43
CA ASN A 2 22.92 2.33 8.66
C ASN A 2 22.41 2.10 7.23
N LEU A 3 21.60 3.03 6.73
CA LEU A 3 21.10 3.05 5.36
C LEU A 3 21.82 4.16 4.60
N SER A 4 22.36 3.86 3.43
CA SER A 4 23.05 4.84 2.58
C SER A 4 22.43 4.85 1.20
N ILE A 5 22.07 6.03 0.71
CA ILE A 5 21.55 6.26 -0.63
C ILE A 5 22.69 6.86 -1.46
N LYS A 6 23.08 6.16 -2.53
CA LYS A 6 24.13 6.61 -3.46
C LYS A 6 23.52 7.42 -4.60
N ASN A 7 24.34 8.28 -5.22
CA ASN A 7 23.97 9.09 -6.39
C ASN A 7 22.78 10.02 -6.17
N THR A 8 22.61 10.53 -4.95
CA THR A 8 21.54 11.48 -4.64
C THR A 8 21.81 12.82 -5.31
N PRO A 9 20.87 13.36 -6.13
CA PRO A 9 21.02 14.68 -6.75
C PRO A 9 21.20 15.77 -5.70
N GLU A 10 22.12 16.71 -5.92
CA GLU A 10 22.45 17.73 -4.92
C GLU A 10 21.25 18.63 -4.59
N ASP A 11 20.43 18.96 -5.59
CA ASP A 11 19.20 19.74 -5.41
C ASP A 11 18.20 19.05 -4.48
N LEU A 12 18.14 17.72 -4.51
CA LEU A 12 17.28 16.94 -3.63
C LEU A 12 17.80 17.01 -2.19
N VAL A 13 19.11 16.91 -2.00
CA VAL A 13 19.74 17.06 -0.67
C VAL A 13 19.49 18.45 -0.10
N ARG A 14 19.57 19.50 -0.93
CA ARG A 14 19.26 20.89 -0.52
C ARG A 14 17.81 21.03 -0.06
N LYS A 15 16.85 20.52 -0.84
CA LYS A 15 15.42 20.52 -0.48
C LYS A 15 15.16 19.78 0.84
N LEU A 16 15.80 18.62 1.03
CA LEU A 16 15.69 17.86 2.28
C LEU A 16 16.26 18.62 3.48
N ARG A 17 17.40 19.31 3.31
CA ARG A 17 17.98 20.14 4.38
C ARG A 17 17.07 21.30 4.76
N THR A 18 16.56 22.05 3.79
CA THR A 18 15.61 23.15 4.04
C THR A 18 14.35 22.65 4.74
N ARG A 19 13.85 21.47 4.36
CA ARG A 19 12.71 20.85 5.02
C ARG A 19 13.04 20.46 6.47
N ALA A 20 14.20 19.84 6.71
CA ALA A 20 14.65 19.48 8.05
C ALA A 20 14.78 20.70 8.97
N GLU A 21 15.35 21.80 8.47
CA GLU A 21 15.46 23.09 9.19
C GLU A 21 14.08 23.63 9.58
N ARG A 22 13.11 23.61 8.66
CA ARG A 22 11.71 24.03 8.93
C ARG A 22 11.03 23.18 9.99
N HIS A 23 11.34 21.89 10.04
CA HIS A 23 10.80 20.97 11.04
C HIS A 23 11.66 20.89 12.31
N HIS A 24 12.70 21.70 12.42
CA HIS A 24 13.65 21.71 13.55
C HIS A 24 14.26 20.33 13.83
N ARG A 25 14.58 19.59 12.77
CA ARG A 25 15.17 18.24 12.84
C ARG A 25 16.53 18.20 12.16
N SER A 26 17.36 17.22 12.54
CA SER A 26 18.55 16.87 11.76
C SER A 26 18.15 16.29 10.41
N LEU A 27 19.05 16.31 9.42
CA LEU A 27 18.79 15.70 8.11
C LEU A 27 18.43 14.22 8.24
N GLN A 28 19.13 13.47 9.10
CA GLN A 28 18.82 12.07 9.37
C GLN A 28 17.44 11.92 10.01
N GLY A 29 17.08 12.77 10.97
CA GLY A 29 15.76 12.76 11.60
C GLY A 29 14.63 13.06 10.63
N GLU A 30 14.84 13.99 9.69
CA GLU A 30 13.85 14.28 8.65
C GLU A 30 13.69 13.12 7.67
N LEU A 31 14.81 12.49 7.27
CA LEU A 31 14.78 11.28 6.44
C LEU A 31 14.00 10.16 7.14
N MET A 32 14.18 10.05 8.45
CA MET A 32 13.48 9.04 9.24
C MET A 32 11.98 9.29 9.30
N ALA A 33 11.56 10.53 9.56
CA ALA A 33 10.16 10.91 9.56
C ALA A 33 9.48 10.67 8.20
N ILE A 34 10.19 10.90 7.08
CA ILE A 34 9.65 10.64 5.74
C ILE A 34 9.45 9.13 5.51
N ILE A 35 10.44 8.31 5.90
CA ILE A 35 10.35 6.85 5.75
C ILE A 35 9.23 6.29 6.63
N GLU A 36 9.14 6.72 7.89
CA GLU A 36 8.06 6.32 8.81
C GLU A 36 6.69 6.65 8.23
N ALA A 37 6.49 7.87 7.71
CA ALA A 37 5.23 8.26 7.09
C ALA A 37 4.93 7.45 5.81
N ALA A 38 5.94 7.12 5.01
CA ALA A 38 5.76 6.32 3.80
C ALA A 38 5.37 4.88 4.12
N VAL A 39 5.96 4.29 5.16
CA VAL A 39 5.62 2.93 5.62
C VAL A 39 4.27 2.90 6.32
N ALA A 40 3.93 3.91 7.13
CA ALA A 40 2.61 4.03 7.74
C ALA A 40 1.49 4.27 6.71
N TYR A 41 1.84 4.82 5.53
CA TYR A 41 0.97 4.96 4.38
C TYR A 41 1.07 3.79 3.41
N GLU A 42 1.50 2.60 3.84
CA GLU A 42 1.03 1.39 3.15
C GLU A 42 -0.46 1.28 3.45
N PRO A 43 -1.37 1.43 2.46
CA PRO A 43 -2.77 1.18 2.71
C PRO A 43 -2.84 -0.26 3.23
N GLU A 44 -3.36 -0.45 4.45
CA GLU A 44 -3.84 -1.75 4.92
C GLU A 44 -4.52 -2.40 3.72
N GLN A 45 -3.94 -3.52 3.25
CA GLN A 45 -4.05 -4.00 1.88
C GLN A 45 -5.31 -3.48 1.18
N SER A 46 -5.15 -2.54 0.23
CA SER A 46 -6.30 -2.00 -0.49
C SER A 46 -7.22 -3.14 -0.97
N ALA A 47 -8.53 -2.94 -0.97
CA ALA A 47 -9.47 -4.00 -1.39
C ALA A 47 -9.13 -4.59 -2.78
N SER A 48 -8.57 -3.77 -3.68
CA SER A 48 -8.02 -4.22 -4.96
C SER A 48 -6.75 -5.06 -4.84
N GLY A 49 -5.84 -4.70 -3.92
CA GLY A 49 -4.64 -5.47 -3.60
C GLY A 49 -4.97 -6.86 -3.04
N VAL A 50 -5.87 -6.92 -2.05
CA VAL A 50 -6.36 -8.19 -1.49
C VAL A 50 -7.01 -9.04 -2.58
N LEU A 51 -7.88 -8.46 -3.41
CA LEU A 51 -8.54 -9.18 -4.50
C LEU A 51 -7.53 -9.71 -5.54
N SER A 52 -6.48 -8.96 -5.84
CA SER A 52 -5.42 -9.40 -6.76
C SER A 52 -4.63 -10.59 -6.19
N GLU A 53 -4.35 -10.57 -4.88
CA GLU A 53 -3.67 -11.65 -4.18
C GLU A 53 -4.52 -12.93 -4.17
N ILE A 54 -5.81 -12.82 -3.79
CA ILE A 54 -6.79 -13.93 -3.82
C ILE A 54 -6.89 -14.56 -5.21
N ARG A 55 -6.93 -13.74 -6.28
CA ARG A 55 -6.94 -14.22 -7.67
C ARG A 55 -5.67 -14.97 -8.03
N THR A 56 -4.51 -14.51 -7.57
CA THR A 56 -3.22 -15.16 -7.83
C THR A 56 -3.13 -16.51 -7.13
N MET A 57 -3.71 -16.62 -5.93
CA MET A 57 -3.82 -17.88 -5.19
C MET A 57 -4.81 -18.87 -5.82
N GLY A 58 -5.54 -18.48 -6.88
CA GLY A 58 -6.51 -19.33 -7.56
C GLY A 58 -7.76 -19.61 -6.71
N ILE A 59 -7.98 -18.85 -5.65
CA ILE A 59 -9.17 -18.98 -4.81
C ILE A 59 -10.35 -18.43 -5.60
N VAL A 60 -11.26 -19.31 -5.98
CA VAL A 60 -12.50 -18.97 -6.67
C VAL A 60 -13.66 -19.05 -5.69
N THR A 61 -14.50 -18.02 -5.66
CA THR A 61 -15.78 -18.11 -4.96
C THR A 61 -16.72 -18.98 -5.80
N PRO A 62 -17.23 -20.10 -5.27
CA PRO A 62 -18.21 -20.91 -5.99
C PRO A 62 -19.44 -20.08 -6.38
N SER A 63 -19.95 -20.28 -7.60
CA SER A 63 -21.19 -19.64 -8.08
C SER A 63 -22.45 -20.31 -7.51
N GLU A 64 -22.40 -20.71 -6.24
CA GLU A 64 -23.51 -21.37 -5.54
C GLU A 64 -24.75 -20.49 -5.48
N ALA A 65 -24.57 -19.16 -5.37
CA ALA A 65 -25.67 -18.20 -5.42
C ALA A 65 -26.48 -18.30 -6.72
N THR A 66 -25.82 -18.52 -7.87
CA THR A 66 -26.51 -18.67 -9.15
C THR A 66 -27.27 -19.99 -9.23
N ALA A 67 -26.72 -21.07 -8.65
CA ALA A 67 -27.41 -22.36 -8.57
C ALA A 67 -28.65 -22.27 -7.66
N MET A 68 -28.53 -21.64 -6.49
CA MET A 68 -29.64 -21.43 -5.57
C MET A 68 -30.77 -20.59 -6.18
N VAL A 69 -30.45 -19.46 -6.84
CA VAL A 69 -31.45 -18.61 -7.51
C VAL A 69 -32.19 -19.35 -8.62
N ARG A 70 -31.49 -20.20 -9.39
CA ARG A 70 -32.13 -21.03 -10.42
C ARG A 70 -33.06 -22.06 -9.82
N HIS A 71 -32.59 -22.78 -8.79
CA HIS A 71 -33.39 -23.78 -8.09
C HIS A 71 -34.70 -23.17 -7.54
N ASP A 72 -34.61 -22.04 -6.84
CA ASP A 72 -35.78 -21.36 -6.27
C ASP A 72 -36.73 -20.80 -7.32
N ARG A 73 -36.22 -20.38 -8.48
CA ARG A 73 -37.04 -19.93 -9.61
C ARG A 73 -37.78 -21.10 -10.25
N ASP A 74 -37.06 -22.19 -10.53
CA ASP A 74 -37.61 -23.33 -11.24
C ASP A 74 -38.59 -24.11 -10.34
N ALA A 75 -38.45 -24.05 -9.02
CA ALA A 75 -39.41 -24.59 -8.04
C ALA A 75 -40.72 -23.78 -7.93
N ARG A 76 -40.81 -22.59 -8.52
CA ARG A 76 -42.01 -21.74 -8.53
C ARG A 76 -42.81 -21.82 -9.85
N ALA A 77 -42.30 -22.54 -10.85
CA ALA A 77 -42.97 -22.77 -12.14
C ALA A 77 -43.83 -24.04 -12.08
#